data_AF-Q744Z6-F1
#
_entry.id   AF-Q744Z6-F1
#
_cell.length_a   1.000
_cell.length_b   1.000
_cell.length_c   1.000
_cell.angle_alpha   90.00
_cell.angle_beta   90.00
_cell.angle_gamma   90.00
#
_symmetry.space_group_name_H-M   'P 1'
#
loop_
_entity.id
_entity.type
_entity.pdbx_description
1 polymer ?
#
loop_
_entity_poly.entity_id
_entity_poly.type
_entity_poly.pdbx_seq_one_letter_code
_entity_poly.pdbx_strand_id
1 'polypeptide(L)'
;MTASTYIPGLARPFVGAYRVAAAPTMRLGHMLVFFVRAVLAVPTVLRQYRTEFLRLLSNIAWGNGSIVVGGGTAGVAVVLGFTAGALVAVEGYNFLNLLGLGPATGIISSLVNTRELAPIMASLAFAMQAGCRFTAQLGAMRIAEEIDALESLAIIGNWRYWNRPNSGFGEISQY
;
A
#
# COMPACT_ATOMS: atom_id res chain seq x y z
N MET A 1 24.88 -29.85 -21.79
CA MET A 1 25.15 -30.65 -20.57
C MET A 1 25.44 -29.67 -19.44
N THR A 2 24.46 -29.36 -18.59
CA THR A 2 24.66 -28.46 -17.44
C THR A 2 25.27 -29.25 -16.29
N ALA A 3 26.44 -28.82 -15.82
CA ALA A 3 27.18 -29.50 -14.76
C ALA A 3 26.35 -29.52 -13.46
N SER A 4 25.98 -30.72 -13.03
CA SER A 4 25.41 -30.95 -11.71
C SER A 4 26.42 -30.49 -10.66
N THR A 5 26.14 -29.37 -10.00
CA THR A 5 26.96 -28.88 -8.91
C THR A 5 26.84 -29.89 -7.77
N TYR A 6 27.86 -30.74 -7.61
CA TYR A 6 27.90 -31.77 -6.58
C TYR A 6 28.08 -31.12 -5.22
N ILE A 7 27.00 -31.03 -4.46
CA ILE A 7 27.01 -30.53 -3.08
C ILE A 7 27.32 -31.73 -2.18
N PRO A 8 28.46 -31.76 -1.46
CA PRO A 8 28.84 -32.91 -0.64
C PRO A 8 27.76 -33.22 0.40
N GLY A 9 27.51 -34.51 0.67
CA GLY A 9 26.42 -34.99 1.52
C GLY A 9 26.36 -34.36 2.91
N LEU A 10 27.51 -33.95 3.44
CA LEU A 10 27.67 -33.29 4.74
C LEU A 10 27.32 -31.79 4.73
N ALA A 11 27.38 -31.15 3.57
CA ALA A 11 26.99 -29.74 3.38
C ALA A 11 25.52 -29.56 2.98
N ARG A 12 24.82 -30.65 2.62
CA ARG A 12 23.38 -30.64 2.30
C ARG A 12 22.48 -30.01 3.38
N PRO A 13 22.62 -30.32 4.69
CA PRO A 13 21.79 -29.69 5.71
C PRO A 13 22.10 -28.20 5.89
N PHE A 14 23.37 -27.79 5.77
CA PHE A 14 23.78 -26.39 5.87
C PHE A 14 23.32 -25.55 4.66
N VAL A 15 23.44 -26.09 3.45
CA VAL A 15 22.96 -25.40 2.22
C VAL A 15 21.42 -25.35 2.19
N GLY A 16 20.75 -26.38 2.71
CA GLY A 16 19.29 -26.38 2.91
C GLY A 16 18.85 -25.30 3.91
N ALA A 17 19.48 -25.23 5.08
CA ALA A 17 19.22 -24.21 6.08
C ALA A 17 19.51 -22.79 5.55
N TYR A 18 20.62 -22.60 4.82
CA TYR A 18 20.96 -21.34 4.18
C TYR A 18 19.93 -20.93 3.12
N ARG A 19 19.42 -21.87 2.31
CA ARG A 19 18.37 -21.57 1.31
C ARG A 19 17.03 -21.21 1.96
N VAL A 20 16.66 -21.87 3.06
CA VAL A 20 15.43 -21.54 3.81
C VAL A 20 15.56 -20.17 4.48
N ALA A 21 16.73 -19.83 5.01
CA ALA A 21 17.01 -18.51 5.59
C ALA A 21 17.16 -17.40 4.53
N ALA A 22 17.68 -17.72 3.34
CA ALA A 22 17.90 -16.75 2.26
C ALA A 22 16.65 -16.50 1.40
N ALA A 23 15.71 -17.46 1.35
CA ALA A 23 14.45 -17.31 0.62
C ALA A 23 13.60 -16.08 1.03
N PRO A 24 13.37 -15.78 2.32
CA PRO A 24 12.65 -14.58 2.72
C PRO A 24 13.44 -13.30 2.39
N THR A 25 14.76 -13.31 2.56
CA THR A 25 15.61 -12.15 2.25
C THR A 25 15.58 -11.79 0.77
N MET A 26 15.58 -12.79 -0.13
CA MET A 26 15.44 -12.54 -1.57
C MET A 26 14.06 -11.97 -1.92
N ARG A 27 12.98 -12.49 -1.31
CA ARG A 27 11.61 -11.97 -1.53
C ARG A 27 11.49 -10.52 -1.06
N LEU A 28 12.03 -10.21 0.11
CA LEU A 28 12.06 -8.85 0.64
C LEU A 28 12.88 -7.91 -0.25
N GLY A 29 14.03 -8.38 -0.76
CA GLY A 29 14.84 -7.63 -1.72
C GLY A 29 14.06 -7.29 -3.00
N HIS A 30 13.35 -8.26 -3.58
CA HIS A 30 12.49 -8.01 -4.75
C HIS A 30 11.34 -7.05 -4.47
N MET A 31 10.66 -7.20 -3.32
CA MET A 31 9.59 -6.28 -2.90
C MET A 31 10.10 -4.86 -2.69
N LEU A 32 11.29 -4.72 -2.11
CA LEU A 32 11.92 -3.43 -1.86
C LEU A 32 12.32 -2.75 -3.18
N VAL A 33 12.92 -3.49 -4.11
CA VAL A 33 13.27 -2.96 -5.45
C VAL A 33 12.00 -2.56 -6.22
N PHE A 34 10.95 -3.37 -6.16
CA PHE A 34 9.64 -3.03 -6.74
C PHE A 34 9.09 -1.74 -6.12
N PHE A 35 9.09 -1.64 -4.79
CA PHE A 35 8.58 -0.49 -4.06
C PHE A 35 9.36 0.79 -4.40
N VAL A 36 10.70 0.75 -4.39
CA VAL A 36 11.53 1.91 -4.74
C VAL A 36 11.27 2.34 -6.17
N ARG A 37 11.17 1.41 -7.13
CA ARG A 37 10.83 1.75 -8.52
C ARG A 37 9.43 2.35 -8.65
N ALA A 38 8.44 1.82 -7.91
CA ALA A 38 7.10 2.38 -7.88
C ALA A 38 7.10 3.81 -7.34
N VAL A 39 7.82 4.07 -6.24
CA VAL A 39 7.98 5.42 -5.66
C VAL A 39 8.70 6.36 -6.62
N LEU A 40 9.76 5.91 -7.30
CA LEU A 40 10.48 6.72 -8.30
C LEU A 40 9.63 7.04 -9.54
N ALA A 41 8.59 6.25 -9.84
CA ALA A 41 7.64 6.52 -10.91
C ALA A 41 6.53 7.51 -10.53
N VAL A 42 6.27 7.72 -9.22
CA VAL A 42 5.24 8.65 -8.71
C VAL A 42 5.42 10.07 -9.26
N PRO A 43 6.62 10.69 -9.25
CA PRO A 43 6.81 12.04 -9.79
C PRO A 43 6.42 12.14 -11.26
N THR A 44 6.65 11.10 -12.05
CA THR A 44 6.30 11.06 -13.48
C THR A 44 4.78 11.07 -13.66
N VAL A 45 4.06 10.22 -12.92
CA VAL A 45 2.59 10.19 -12.92
C VAL A 45 2.02 11.54 -12.47
N LEU A 46 2.55 12.08 -11.37
CA LEU A 46 2.14 13.36 -10.82
C LEU A 46 2.54 14.56 -11.67
N ARG A 47 3.41 14.45 -12.68
CA ARG A 47 3.74 15.56 -13.59
C ARG A 47 3.02 15.45 -14.91
N GLN A 48 2.97 14.25 -15.49
CA GLN A 48 2.49 14.02 -16.84
C GLN A 48 1.01 13.59 -16.92
N TYR A 49 0.48 12.98 -15.86
CA TYR A 49 -0.87 12.40 -15.83
C TYR A 49 -1.74 12.95 -14.69
N ARG A 50 -1.53 14.22 -14.31
CA ARG A 50 -2.21 14.89 -13.19
C ARG A 50 -3.73 14.79 -13.27
N THR A 51 -4.29 15.01 -14.45
CA THR A 51 -5.75 15.03 -14.65
C THR A 51 -6.38 13.68 -14.35
N GLU A 52 -5.80 12.60 -14.86
CA GLU A 52 -6.32 11.25 -14.63
C GLU A 52 -6.07 10.79 -13.19
N PHE A 53 -4.90 11.14 -12.63
CA PHE A 53 -4.62 10.92 -11.21
C PHE A 53 -5.66 11.61 -10.31
N LEU A 54 -5.97 12.89 -10.57
CA LEU A 54 -6.99 13.63 -9.81
C LEU A 54 -8.39 13.07 -10.03
N ARG A 55 -8.70 12.55 -11.22
CA ARG A 55 -9.96 11.88 -11.51
C ARG A 55 -10.13 10.60 -10.69
N LEU A 56 -9.09 9.75 -10.66
CA LEU A 56 -9.08 8.54 -9.84
C LEU A 56 -9.13 8.86 -8.34
N LEU A 57 -8.35 9.84 -7.91
CA LEU A 57 -8.35 10.30 -6.52
C LEU A 57 -9.72 10.83 -6.10
N SER A 58 -10.37 11.64 -6.96
CA SER A 58 -11.72 12.14 -6.74
C SER A 58 -12.75 11.01 -6.69
N ASN A 59 -12.65 10.02 -7.58
CA ASN A 59 -13.54 8.85 -7.57
C ASN A 59 -13.37 8.00 -6.29
N ILE A 60 -12.15 7.87 -5.77
CA ILE A 60 -11.90 7.19 -4.50
C ILE A 60 -12.44 8.02 -3.33
N ALA A 61 -12.16 9.32 -3.31
CA ALA A 61 -12.50 10.22 -2.20
C ALA A 61 -14.02 10.49 -2.09
N TRP A 62 -14.64 10.84 -3.21
CA TRP A 62 -16.04 11.30 -3.28
C TRP A 62 -17.01 10.26 -3.87
N GLY A 63 -16.51 9.25 -4.59
CA GLY A 63 -17.35 8.34 -5.36
C GLY A 63 -17.81 8.93 -6.70
N ASN A 64 -18.49 8.12 -7.51
CA ASN A 64 -18.99 8.46 -8.86
C ASN A 64 -20.18 9.46 -8.85
N GLY A 65 -20.06 10.61 -8.16
CA GLY A 65 -21.05 11.69 -8.18
C GLY A 65 -22.39 11.40 -7.52
N SER A 66 -22.65 10.16 -7.08
CA SER A 66 -23.83 9.81 -6.30
C SER A 66 -23.50 9.89 -4.81
N ILE A 67 -23.71 11.08 -4.23
CA ILE A 67 -23.78 11.26 -2.76
C ILE A 67 -24.76 10.26 -2.11
N VAL A 68 -25.73 9.76 -2.88
CA VAL A 68 -26.80 8.86 -2.47
C VAL A 68 -26.36 7.40 -2.31
N VAL A 69 -25.29 6.95 -3.00
CA VAL A 69 -24.84 5.53 -2.96
C VAL A 69 -23.64 5.31 -2.02
N GLY A 70 -23.29 6.30 -1.20
CA GLY A 70 -22.19 6.21 -0.22
C GLY A 70 -20.95 6.90 -0.74
N GLY A 71 -20.74 8.13 -0.28
CA GLY A 71 -19.73 9.06 -0.78
C GLY A 71 -18.27 8.63 -0.54
N GLY A 72 -17.79 7.61 -1.25
CA GLY A 72 -16.38 7.21 -1.29
C GLY A 72 -15.75 6.99 0.09
N THR A 73 -14.54 7.50 0.29
CA THR A 73 -13.88 7.54 1.61
C THR A 73 -14.47 8.60 2.54
N ALA A 74 -15.13 9.63 2.00
CA ALA A 74 -15.67 10.73 2.79
C ALA A 74 -16.81 10.26 3.72
N GLY A 75 -17.70 9.37 3.24
CA GLY A 75 -18.76 8.81 4.07
C GLY A 75 -18.23 8.03 5.27
N VAL A 76 -17.20 7.22 5.05
CA VAL A 76 -16.52 6.46 6.11
C VAL A 76 -15.82 7.40 7.09
N ALA A 77 -15.14 8.45 6.60
CA ALA A 77 -14.47 9.44 7.44
C ALA A 77 -15.46 10.23 8.32
N VAL A 78 -16.66 10.55 7.82
CA VAL A 78 -17.70 11.23 8.60
C VAL A 78 -18.21 10.33 9.73
N VAL A 79 -18.53 9.07 9.44
CA VAL A 79 -18.99 8.11 10.46
C VAL A 79 -17.89 7.87 11.49
N LEU A 80 -16.65 7.63 11.05
CA LEU A 80 -15.50 7.47 11.94
C LEU A 80 -15.27 8.70 12.82
N GLY A 81 -15.28 9.90 12.24
CA GLY A 81 -15.08 11.14 12.97
C GLY A 81 -16.16 11.39 14.01
N PHE A 82 -17.42 11.09 13.68
CA PHE A 82 -18.53 11.19 14.63
C PHE A 82 -18.39 10.19 15.77
N THR A 83 -18.20 8.91 15.46
CA THR A 83 -18.12 7.86 16.48
C THR A 83 -16.89 8.01 17.37
N ALA A 84 -15.71 8.26 16.78
CA ALA A 84 -14.47 8.46 17.53
C ALA A 84 -14.52 9.76 18.35
N GLY A 85 -15.06 10.85 17.80
CA GLY A 85 -15.23 12.11 18.51
C GLY A 85 -16.17 11.98 19.71
N ALA A 86 -17.28 11.25 19.57
CA ALA A 86 -18.20 10.97 20.67
C ALA A 86 -17.53 10.13 21.77
N LEU A 87 -16.77 9.09 21.38
CA LEU A 87 -16.03 8.25 22.34
C LEU A 87 -15.01 9.09 23.14
N VAL A 88 -14.21 9.90 22.46
CA VAL A 88 -13.22 10.76 23.12
C VAL A 88 -13.89 11.82 23.99
N ALA A 89 -15.05 12.35 23.62
CA ALA A 89 -15.77 13.29 24.47
C ALA A 89 -16.17 12.65 25.82
N VAL A 90 -16.66 11.40 25.79
CA VAL A 90 -17.06 10.68 27.00
C VAL A 90 -15.83 10.30 27.85
N GLU A 91 -14.80 9.73 27.23
CA GLU A 91 -13.58 9.33 27.95
C GLU A 91 -12.79 10.53 28.48
N GLY A 92 -12.70 11.59 27.67
CA GLY A 92 -12.05 12.84 28.04
C GLY A 92 -12.76 13.54 29.20
N TYR A 93 -14.10 13.54 29.22
CA TYR A 93 -14.85 14.05 30.36
C TYR A 93 -14.54 13.28 31.64
N ASN A 94 -14.58 11.95 31.59
CA ASN A 94 -14.26 11.11 32.75
C ASN A 94 -12.84 11.37 33.26
N PHE A 95 -11.85 11.47 32.38
CA PHE A 95 -10.45 11.73 32.75
C PHE A 95 -10.26 13.09 33.45
N LEU A 96 -10.82 14.16 32.88
CA LEU A 96 -10.68 15.51 33.46
C LEU A 96 -11.51 15.69 34.72
N ASN A 97 -12.65 15.00 34.84
CA ASN A 97 -13.46 15.03 36.05
C ASN A 97 -12.70 14.40 37.24
N LEU A 98 -11.91 13.35 37.01
CA LEU A 98 -11.01 12.77 38.02
C LEU A 98 -9.92 13.75 38.48
N LEU A 99 -9.52 14.67 37.61
CA LEU A 99 -8.54 15.73 37.90
C LEU A 99 -9.17 16.99 38.49
N GLY A 100 -10.48 17.02 38.74
CA GLY A 100 -11.21 18.19 39.23
C GLY A 100 -11.42 19.29 38.18
N LEU A 101 -11.16 19.01 36.90
CA LEU A 101 -11.22 19.95 35.77
C LEU A 101 -12.44 19.72 34.87
N GLY A 102 -13.54 19.18 35.41
CA GLY A 102 -14.78 18.90 34.67
C GLY A 102 -15.29 20.05 33.79
N PRO A 103 -15.32 21.32 34.26
CA PRO A 103 -15.75 22.47 33.45
C PRO A 103 -14.83 22.81 32.27
N ALA A 104 -13.54 22.44 32.34
CA ALA A 104 -12.56 22.73 31.28
C ALA A 104 -12.64 21.71 30.11
N THR A 105 -13.39 20.62 30.27
CA THR A 105 -13.53 19.53 29.30
C THR A 105 -13.99 20.01 27.93
N GLY A 106 -14.96 20.91 27.84
CA GLY A 106 -15.47 21.41 26.56
C GLY A 106 -14.41 22.19 25.77
N ILE A 107 -13.63 23.03 26.45
CA ILE A 107 -12.57 23.83 25.82
C ILE A 107 -11.43 22.93 25.36
N ILE A 108 -11.00 22.00 26.21
CA ILE A 108 -9.89 21.09 25.89
C ILE A 108 -10.29 20.11 24.79
N SER A 109 -11.48 19.51 24.88
CA SER A 109 -11.99 18.57 23.89
C SER A 109 -12.16 19.20 22.51
N SER A 110 -12.71 20.42 22.42
CA SER A 110 -12.86 21.10 21.13
C SER A 110 -11.52 21.40 20.46
N LEU A 111 -10.50 21.82 21.22
CA LEU A 111 -9.17 22.10 20.68
C LEU A 111 -8.45 20.82 20.22
N VAL A 112 -8.48 19.76 21.02
CA VAL A 112 -7.79 18.50 20.72
C VAL A 112 -8.48 17.77 19.57
N ASN A 113 -9.81 17.72 19.57
CA ASN A 113 -10.55 16.96 18.57
C ASN A 113 -10.40 17.56 17.16
N THR A 114 -10.47 18.89 17.03
CA THR A 114 -10.39 19.53 15.70
C THR A 114 -8.97 19.56 15.15
N ARG A 115 -7.93 19.66 16.00
CA ARG A 115 -6.54 19.82 15.55
C ARG A 115 -5.77 18.51 15.42
N GLU A 116 -6.04 17.55 16.30
CA GLU A 116 -5.28 16.30 16.35
C GLU A 116 -6.13 15.13 15.84
N LEU A 117 -7.30 14.91 16.44
CA LEU A 117 -8.08 13.71 16.16
C LEU A 117 -8.73 13.72 14.78
N ALA A 118 -9.32 14.84 14.38
CA ALA A 118 -9.94 14.97 13.06
C ALA A 118 -8.98 14.65 11.90
N PRO A 119 -7.76 15.25 11.81
CA PRO A 119 -6.82 14.90 10.74
C PRO A 119 -6.26 13.48 10.86
N ILE A 120 -6.00 12.98 12.07
CA ILE A 120 -5.52 11.60 12.26
C ILE A 120 -6.56 10.60 11.75
N MET A 121 -7.82 10.74 12.17
CA MET A 121 -8.90 9.84 11.75
C MET A 121 -9.16 9.92 10.25
N ALA A 122 -9.13 11.12 9.66
CA ALA A 122 -9.27 11.30 8.22
C ALA A 122 -8.14 10.60 7.44
N SER A 123 -6.88 10.77 7.87
CA SER A 123 -5.72 10.14 7.23
C SER A 123 -5.76 8.61 7.32
N LEU A 124 -6.17 8.07 8.47
CA LEU A 124 -6.28 6.64 8.71
C LEU A 124 -7.40 6.03 7.86
N ALA A 125 -8.58 6.65 7.86
CA ALA A 125 -9.72 6.22 7.06
C ALA A 125 -9.36 6.17 5.56
N PHE A 126 -8.72 7.23 5.07
CA PHE A 126 -8.28 7.31 3.68
C PHE A 126 -7.23 6.24 3.36
N ALA A 127 -6.21 6.08 4.19
CA ALA A 127 -5.14 5.10 3.97
C ALA A 127 -5.67 3.66 3.92
N MET A 128 -6.56 3.29 4.85
CA MET A 128 -7.16 1.95 4.88
C MET A 128 -8.00 1.68 3.63
N GLN A 129 -8.90 2.59 3.28
CA GLN A 129 -9.84 2.35 2.19
C GLN A 129 -9.18 2.46 0.81
N ALA A 130 -8.27 3.42 0.62
CA ALA A 130 -7.48 3.50 -0.60
C ALA A 130 -6.59 2.25 -0.75
N GLY A 131 -5.94 1.81 0.33
CA GLY A 131 -5.10 0.61 0.34
C GLY A 131 -5.87 -0.64 -0.11
N CYS A 132 -6.99 -0.95 0.55
CA CYS A 132 -7.82 -2.10 0.21
C CYS A 132 -8.32 -2.06 -1.24
N ARG A 133 -8.69 -0.87 -1.74
CA ARG A 133 -9.20 -0.70 -3.09
C ARG A 133 -8.13 -0.94 -4.15
N PHE A 134 -6.92 -0.41 -3.95
CA PHE A 134 -5.80 -0.65 -4.86
C PHE A 134 -5.36 -2.12 -4.84
N THR A 135 -5.34 -2.78 -3.69
CA THR A 135 -5.03 -4.22 -3.61
C THR A 135 -6.08 -5.06 -4.34
N ALA A 136 -7.36 -4.70 -4.23
CA ALA A 136 -8.45 -5.40 -4.92
C ALA A 136 -8.36 -5.21 -6.44
N GLN A 137 -8.07 -3.99 -6.90
CA GLN A 137 -7.89 -3.70 -8.33
C GLN A 137 -6.71 -4.47 -8.91
N LEU A 138 -5.55 -4.45 -8.26
CA LEU A 138 -4.38 -5.24 -8.69
C LEU A 138 -4.67 -6.74 -8.71
N GLY A 139 -5.43 -7.24 -7.73
CA GLY A 139 -5.87 -8.64 -7.70
C GLY A 139 -6.80 -8.99 -8.87
N ALA A 140 -7.75 -8.09 -9.18
CA ALA A 140 -8.66 -8.26 -10.31
C ALA A 140 -7.92 -8.28 -11.65
N MET A 141 -6.95 -7.36 -11.86
CA MET A 141 -6.12 -7.33 -13.08
C MET A 141 -5.32 -8.62 -13.26
N ARG A 142 -4.88 -9.24 -12.17
CA ARG A 142 -4.20 -10.53 -12.21
C ARG A 142 -5.13 -11.67 -12.62
N ILE A 143 -6.34 -11.72 -12.05
CA ILE A 143 -7.34 -12.76 -12.37
C ILE A 143 -7.85 -12.60 -13.81
N ALA A 144 -7.92 -11.36 -14.30
CA ALA A 144 -8.33 -11.02 -15.66
C ALA A 144 -7.20 -11.14 -16.70
N GLU A 145 -6.00 -11.59 -16.31
CA GLU A 145 -4.81 -11.67 -17.18
C GLU A 145 -4.41 -10.34 -17.84
N GLU A 146 -4.85 -9.21 -17.30
CA GLU A 146 -4.52 -7.87 -17.83
C GLU A 146 -3.02 -7.56 -17.68
N ILE A 147 -2.37 -8.11 -16.64
CA ILE A 147 -0.94 -7.92 -16.40
C ILE A 147 -0.11 -8.57 -17.52
N ASP A 148 -0.47 -9.79 -17.94
CA ASP A 148 0.23 -10.49 -19.05
C ASP A 148 -0.07 -9.81 -20.39
N ALA A 149 -1.30 -9.32 -20.59
CA ALA A 149 -1.66 -8.53 -21.76
C ALA A 149 -0.78 -7.26 -21.88
N LEU A 150 -0.59 -6.51 -20.80
CA LEU A 150 0.28 -5.33 -20.77
C LEU A 150 1.76 -5.66 -21.02
N GLU A 151 2.22 -6.86 -20.61
CA GLU A 151 3.55 -7.35 -20.91
C GLU A 151 3.72 -7.68 -22.41
N SER A 152 2.71 -8.31 -23.02
CA SER A 152 2.71 -8.64 -24.46
C SER A 152 2.73 -7.41 -25.38
N LEU A 153 2.11 -6.31 -24.94
CA LEU A 153 2.06 -5.03 -25.66
C LEU A 153 3.34 -4.19 -25.48
N ALA A 154 4.34 -4.68 -24.73
CA ALA A 154 5.59 -4.00 -24.43
C ALA A 154 5.44 -2.60 -23.78
N ILE A 155 4.29 -2.32 -23.16
CA ILE A 155 4.03 -1.05 -22.46
C ILE A 155 4.88 -0.99 -21.18
N ILE A 156 5.07 -2.14 -20.52
CA ILE A 156 5.97 -2.28 -19.37
C ILE A 156 7.39 -2.53 -19.90
N GLY A 157 8.11 -1.44 -20.19
CA GLY A 157 9.50 -1.52 -20.66
C GLY A 157 10.43 -2.24 -19.66
N ASN A 158 11.28 -3.13 -20.19
CA ASN A 158 12.47 -3.72 -19.56
C ASN A 158 12.28 -4.56 -18.25
N TRP A 159 11.05 -4.93 -17.85
CA TRP A 159 10.85 -5.72 -16.62
C TRP A 159 11.32 -7.18 -16.73
N ARG A 160 11.16 -7.80 -17.90
CA ARG A 160 11.53 -9.21 -18.15
C ARG A 160 13.03 -9.50 -17.96
N TYR A 161 13.90 -8.52 -18.19
CA TYR A 161 15.35 -8.70 -18.05
C TYR A 161 15.80 -8.83 -16.58
N TRP A 162 15.02 -8.31 -15.63
CA TRP A 162 15.36 -8.31 -14.20
C TRP A 162 14.67 -9.41 -13.39
N ASN A 163 13.55 -9.95 -13.87
CA ASN A 163 12.80 -11.01 -13.18
C ASN A 163 13.19 -12.43 -13.65
N ARG A 164 14.29 -12.58 -14.40
CA ARG A 164 14.90 -13.89 -14.65
C ARG A 164 15.75 -14.28 -13.43
N PRO A 165 15.35 -15.28 -12.62
CA PRO A 165 16.28 -15.89 -11.68
C PRO A 165 17.33 -16.62 -12.53
N ASN A 166 18.52 -16.01 -12.68
CA ASN A 166 19.71 -16.55 -13.35
C ASN A 166 19.90 -16.22 -14.85
N SER A 167 19.94 -14.95 -15.24
CA SER A 167 20.60 -14.52 -16.50
C SER A 167 22.07 -14.15 -16.28
N GLY A 168 22.84 -15.10 -15.73
CA GLY A 168 24.29 -15.08 -15.88
C GLY A 168 24.66 -15.62 -17.27
N PHE A 169 25.15 -14.74 -18.15
CA PHE A 169 26.15 -15.04 -19.19
C PHE A 169 25.96 -16.33 -20.03
N GLY A 170 24.95 -16.37 -20.92
CA GLY A 170 24.82 -17.49 -21.87
C GLY A 170 24.20 -17.20 -23.23
N GLU A 171 23.47 -16.09 -23.41
CA GLU A 171 22.69 -15.87 -24.65
C GLU A 171 23.32 -14.87 -25.66
N ILE A 172 24.56 -14.40 -25.46
CA ILE A 172 25.24 -13.50 -26.44
C ILE A 172 26.13 -14.27 -27.44
N SER A 173 25.84 -15.55 -27.71
CA SER A 173 26.59 -16.36 -28.69
C SER A 173 25.68 -17.22 -29.56
N GLN A 174 24.62 -16.62 -30.10
CA GLN A 174 23.80 -17.21 -31.16
C GLN A 174 23.30 -16.13 -32.13
N TYR A 175 24.21 -15.28 -32.61
CA TYR A 175 24.10 -14.56 -33.89
C TYR A 175 25.50 -14.40 -34.47
#